data_AF-A0A1J3K008-F1
#
_entry.id   AF-A0A1J3K008-F1
#
_cell.length_a   1.000
_cell.length_b   1.000
_cell.length_c   1.000
_cell.angle_alpha   90.00
_cell.angle_beta   90.00
_cell.angle_gamma   90.00
#
_symmetry.space_group_name_H-M   'P 1'
#
loop_
_entity.id
_entity.type
_entity.pdbx_description
1 polymer ?
#
loop_
_entity_poly.entity_id
_entity_poly.type
_entity_poly.pdbx_seq_one_letter_code
_entity_poly.pdbx_strand_id
1 'polypeptide(L)'
;MSLISEVIKYASGLSMCRGVYLHVIAHNNPAICLYKRLMFRCVRRLNGFYLIKRQHFDAFLFVYIINGSRSPCSPLEVAMFVVNYMKGGIKSVACKQAKKEENGLKWLICNDTDCVLPTQTKPNLGSSSGYEFI
;
A
#
# COMPACT_ATOMS: atom_id res chain seq x y z
N MET A 1 2.86 16.60 -21.23
CA MET A 1 4.12 16.07 -20.65
C MET A 1 4.63 17.06 -19.63
N SER A 2 4.89 16.65 -18.39
CA SER A 2 5.50 17.52 -17.36
C SER A 2 7.02 17.31 -17.33
N LEU A 3 7.79 18.36 -17.02
CA LEU A 3 9.25 18.29 -16.94
C LEU A 3 9.72 17.19 -15.97
N ILE A 4 9.08 17.12 -14.80
CA ILE A 4 9.46 16.16 -13.74
C ILE A 4 9.20 14.72 -14.18
N SER A 5 8.10 14.46 -14.90
CA SER A 5 7.81 13.11 -15.40
C SER A 5 8.85 12.64 -16.43
N GLU A 6 9.35 13.54 -17.28
CA GLU A 6 10.37 13.17 -18.27
C GLU A 6 11.72 12.90 -17.60
N VAL A 7 12.09 13.68 -16.59
CA VAL A 7 13.31 13.44 -15.79
C VAL A 7 13.23 12.09 -15.06
N ILE A 8 12.09 11.76 -14.44
CA ILE A 8 11.91 10.47 -13.77
C ILE A 8 11.99 9.33 -14.78
N LYS A 9 11.38 9.48 -15.96
CA LYS A 9 11.42 8.48 -17.03
C LYS A 9 12.85 8.26 -17.54
N TYR A 10 13.58 9.35 -17.79
CA TYR A 10 14.98 9.27 -18.19
C TYR A 10 15.84 8.59 -17.11
N ALA A 11 15.72 9.01 -15.86
CA ALA A 11 16.45 8.43 -14.73
C ALA A 11 16.12 6.94 -14.53
N SER A 12 14.86 6.53 -14.75
CA SER A 12 14.45 5.12 -14.68
C SER A 12 15.09 4.26 -15.78
N GLY A 13 15.42 4.84 -16.93
CA GLY A 13 16.14 4.13 -17.99
C GLY A 13 17.61 3.85 -17.67
N LEU A 14 18.18 4.54 -16.67
CA LEU A 14 19.57 4.35 -16.27
C LEU A 14 19.68 3.25 -15.21
N SER A 15 20.26 2.10 -15.56
CA SER A 15 20.37 0.92 -14.67
C SER A 15 21.07 1.20 -13.33
N MET A 16 22.00 2.15 -13.31
CA MET A 16 22.75 2.55 -12.11
C MET A 16 22.06 3.64 -11.29
N CYS A 17 21.09 4.37 -11.86
CA CYS A 17 20.40 5.42 -11.13
C CYS A 17 19.47 4.81 -10.08
N ARG A 18 19.61 5.25 -8.83
CA ARG A 18 18.81 4.75 -7.70
C ARG A 18 17.80 5.77 -7.19
N GLY A 19 17.84 7.00 -7.67
CA GLY A 19 16.86 8.00 -7.28
C GLY A 19 17.22 9.40 -7.74
N VAL A 20 16.23 10.27 -7.66
CA VAL A 20 16.34 11.70 -7.96
C VAL A 20 16.14 12.45 -6.65
N TYR A 21 17.07 13.33 -6.31
CA TYR A 21 16.98 14.15 -5.10
C TYR A 21 16.94 15.63 -5.46
N LEU A 22 16.30 16.42 -4.59
CA LEU A 22 16.23 17.87 -4.73
C LEU A 22 16.04 18.55 -3.38
N HIS A 23 16.40 19.82 -3.32
CA HIS A 23 16.19 20.67 -2.15
C HIS A 23 15.06 21.65 -2.41
N VAL A 24 14.19 21.84 -1.41
CA VAL A 24 13.10 22.82 -1.45
C VAL A 24 13.24 23.74 -0.25
N ILE A 25 13.24 25.05 -0.47
CA ILE A 25 13.26 26.01 0.64
C ILE A 25 12.00 25.85 1.51
N ALA A 26 12.15 25.89 2.83
CA ALA A 26 11.12 25.45 3.77
C ALA A 26 9.82 26.27 3.71
N HIS A 27 9.87 27.51 3.24
CA HIS A 27 8.69 28.37 3.11
C HIS A 27 7.97 28.25 1.76
N ASN A 28 8.49 27.46 0.80
CA ASN A 28 7.84 27.26 -0.50
C ASN A 28 6.80 26.13 -0.42
N ASN A 29 5.67 26.42 0.24
CA ASN A 29 4.57 25.49 0.40
C ASN A 29 4.05 24.90 -0.93
N PRO A 30 3.90 25.68 -2.03
CA PRO A 30 3.49 25.12 -3.32
C PRO A 30 4.44 24.03 -3.84
N ALA A 31 5.76 24.26 -3.77
CA ALA A 31 6.73 23.26 -4.19
C ALA A 31 6.72 22.02 -3.29
N ILE A 32 6.63 22.21 -1.97
CA ILE A 32 6.52 21.11 -1.00
C ILE A 32 5.30 20.22 -1.32
N CYS A 33 4.14 20.82 -1.54
CA CYS A 33 2.92 20.09 -1.89
C CYS A 33 3.03 19.41 -3.26
N LEU A 34 3.64 20.07 -4.25
CA LEU A 34 3.88 19.48 -5.57
C LEU A 34 4.73 18.21 -5.48
N TYR A 35 5.89 18.28 -4.83
CA TYR A 35 6.79 17.13 -4.74
C TYR A 35 6.21 15.98 -3.91
N LYS A 36 5.46 16.28 -2.84
CA LYS A 36 4.69 15.27 -2.10
C LYS A 36 3.66 14.56 -2.99
N ARG A 37 2.90 15.30 -3.81
CA ARG A 37 1.93 14.72 -4.76
C ARG A 37 2.60 13.85 -5.82
N LEU A 38 3.83 14.20 -6.21
CA LEU A 38 4.65 13.44 -7.14
C LEU A 38 5.42 12.28 -6.47
N MET A 39 5.02 11.88 -5.26
CA MET A 39 5.59 10.75 -4.50
C MET A 39 7.07 10.91 -4.10
N PHE A 40 7.61 12.13 -4.12
CA PHE A 40 8.91 12.38 -3.49
C PHE A 40 8.75 12.30 -1.97
N ARG A 41 9.68 11.58 -1.33
CA ARG A 41 9.75 11.47 0.13
C ARG A 41 10.59 12.59 0.69
N CYS A 42 10.08 13.30 1.70
CA CYS A 42 10.89 14.23 2.49
C CYS A 42 11.76 13.41 3.45
N VAL A 43 13.07 13.43 3.27
CA VAL A 43 14.03 12.63 4.05
C VAL A 43 14.56 13.41 5.25
N ARG A 44 14.81 14.71 5.07
CA ARG A 44 15.47 15.52 6.10
C ARG A 44 15.15 17.01 5.95
N ARG A 45 15.12 17.72 7.08
CA ARG A 45 15.20 19.19 7.14
C ARG A 45 16.67 19.61 7.35
N LEU A 46 17.14 20.52 6.51
CA LEU A 46 18.48 21.09 6.51
C LEU A 46 18.38 22.51 7.06
N ASN A 47 18.92 22.74 8.25
CA ASN A 47 18.82 24.04 8.92
C ASN A 47 19.80 25.05 8.30
N GLY A 48 19.33 26.26 8.00
CA GLY A 48 20.14 27.36 7.46
C GLY A 48 20.82 27.07 6.12
N PHE A 49 20.30 26.12 5.34
CA PHE A 49 20.88 25.63 4.09
C PHE A 49 20.99 26.69 2.99
N TYR A 50 19.96 27.53 2.84
CA TYR A 50 19.97 28.62 1.87
C TYR A 50 20.37 29.93 2.53
N LEU A 51 21.22 30.71 1.88
CA LEU A 51 21.51 32.10 2.25
C LEU A 51 20.93 33.02 1.17
N ILE A 52 19.84 33.72 1.50
CA ILE A 52 19.16 34.64 0.57
C ILE A 52 19.03 35.99 1.26
N LYS A 53 19.51 37.07 0.62
CA LYS A 53 19.51 38.43 1.20
C LYS A 53 20.09 38.49 2.62
N ARG A 54 21.22 37.81 2.86
CA ARG A 54 21.90 37.69 4.16
C ARG A 54 21.09 36.99 5.27
N GLN A 55 19.95 36.37 4.93
CA GLN A 55 19.14 35.59 5.85
C GLN A 55 19.29 34.10 5.54
N HIS A 56 19.46 33.30 6.60
CA HIS A 56 19.49 31.86 6.51
C HIS A 56 18.07 31.29 6.45
N PHE A 57 17.85 30.37 5.53
CA PHE A 57 16.59 29.66 5.37
C PHE A 57 16.84 28.16 5.38
N ASP A 58 15.94 27.46 6.06
CA ASP A 58 15.94 26.01 6.07
C ASP A 58 15.49 25.46 4.71
N ALA A 59 15.91 24.23 4.43
CA ALA A 59 15.48 23.48 3.26
C ALA A 59 14.98 22.10 3.66
N PHE A 60 14.15 21.50 2.81
CA PHE A 60 13.78 20.10 2.87
C PHE A 60 14.47 19.33 1.75
N LEU A 61 15.07 18.20 2.10
CA LEU A 61 15.60 17.23 1.15
C LEU A 61 14.50 16.27 0.74
N PHE A 62 14.12 16.32 -0.53
CA PHE A 62 13.18 15.40 -1.14
C PHE A 62 13.91 14.38 -2.01
N VAL A 63 13.48 13.13 -1.95
CA VAL A 63 14.06 12.02 -2.73
C VAL A 63 12.95 11.18 -3.36
N TYR A 64 13.03 10.94 -4.66
CA TYR A 64 12.23 9.97 -5.40
C TYR A 64 13.10 8.76 -5.70
N ILE A 65 12.67 7.60 -5.21
CA ILE A 65 13.42 6.34 -5.25
C ILE A 65 13.08 5.61 -6.55
N ILE A 66 14.10 5.16 -7.30
CA ILE A 66 13.97 4.53 -8.62
C ILE A 66 14.78 3.22 -8.67
N ASN A 67 14.41 2.29 -9.53
CA ASN A 67 15.14 1.04 -9.80
C ASN A 67 15.33 0.16 -8.57
N GLY A 68 14.25 0.02 -7.78
CA GLY A 68 14.20 -0.89 -6.64
C GLY A 68 15.18 -0.56 -5.52
N SER A 69 15.79 0.63 -5.53
CA SER A 69 16.51 1.09 -4.35
C SER A 69 15.54 1.16 -3.18
N ARG A 70 16.00 0.74 -2.01
CA ARG A 70 15.27 0.98 -0.77
C ARG A 70 15.99 2.12 -0.07
N SER A 71 15.24 3.03 0.54
CA SER A 71 15.84 3.86 1.59
C SER A 71 16.46 2.91 2.63
N PRO A 72 17.54 3.30 3.32
CA PRO A 72 18.07 2.49 4.41
C PRO A 72 16.92 2.16 5.37
N CYS A 73 16.43 0.93 5.31
CA CYS A 73 15.31 0.49 6.12
C CYS A 73 15.82 0.38 7.55
N SER A 74 15.10 0.97 8.49
CA SER A 74 15.31 0.67 9.90
C SER A 74 15.10 -0.84 10.11
N PRO A 75 15.86 -1.52 10.99
CA PRO A 75 15.66 -2.94 11.30
C PRO A 75 14.20 -3.29 11.62
N LEU A 76 13.46 -2.35 12.22
CA LEU A 76 12.03 -2.45 12.51
C LEU A 76 11.15 -2.60 11.25
N GLU A 77 11.44 -1.85 10.19
CA GLU A 77 10.66 -1.93 8.94
C GLU A 77 10.87 -3.29 8.25
N VAL A 78 12.09 -3.83 8.32
CA VAL A 78 12.41 -5.17 7.82
C VAL A 78 11.68 -6.23 8.64
N ALA A 79 11.69 -6.13 9.97
CA ALA A 79 10.98 -7.04 10.85
C ALA A 79 9.46 -7.04 10.58
N MET A 80 8.86 -5.86 10.43
CA MET A 80 7.43 -5.74 10.08
C MET A 80 7.10 -6.40 8.73
N PHE A 81 7.97 -6.27 7.73
CA PHE A 81 7.79 -6.93 6.43
C PHE A 81 7.80 -8.46 6.57
N VAL A 82 8.74 -9.01 7.34
CA VAL A 82 8.83 -10.46 7.61
C VAL A 82 7.60 -10.97 8.36
N VAL A 83 7.16 -10.26 9.40
CA VAL A 83 5.96 -10.64 10.17
C VAL A 83 4.72 -10.64 9.29
N ASN A 84 4.54 -9.62 8.44
CA ASN A 84 3.41 -9.58 7.51
C ASN A 84 3.45 -10.69 6.46
N TYR A 85 4.64 -11.05 5.97
CA TYR A 85 4.82 -12.18 5.06
C TYR A 85 4.44 -13.51 5.72
N MET A 86 4.90 -13.75 6.95
CA MET A 86 4.53 -14.96 7.71
C MET A 86 3.04 -15.00 8.01
N LYS A 87 2.42 -13.87 8.38
CA LYS A 87 0.96 -13.78 8.59
C LYS A 87 0.14 -14.13 7.35
N GLY A 88 0.65 -13.82 6.15
CA GLY A 88 0.04 -14.24 4.88
C GLY A 88 0.17 -15.74 4.63
N GLY A 89 1.31 -16.35 4.95
CA GLY A 89 1.57 -17.79 4.74
C GLY A 89 0.73 -18.71 5.62
N ILE A 90 0.44 -18.31 6.87
CA ILE A 90 -0.31 -19.16 7.83
C ILE A 90 -1.77 -19.36 7.38
N LYS A 91 -2.36 -18.42 6.62
CA LYS A 91 -3.72 -18.58 6.06
C LYS A 91 -3.83 -19.71 5.04
N SER A 92 -2.74 -20.12 4.39
CA SER A 92 -2.77 -21.17 3.36
C SER A 92 -2.83 -22.59 3.94
N VAL A 93 -2.39 -22.78 5.19
CA VAL A 93 -2.34 -24.11 5.83
C VAL A 93 -3.59 -24.44 6.64
N ALA A 94 -4.38 -23.44 7.05
CA ALA A 94 -5.66 -23.67 7.75
C ALA A 94 -6.70 -24.42 6.89
N CYS A 95 -6.62 -24.32 5.56
CA CYS A 95 -7.50 -25.08 4.65
C CYS A 95 -7.13 -26.56 4.49
N LYS A 96 -5.99 -27.04 5.00
CA LYS A 96 -5.60 -28.45 4.89
C LYS A 96 -5.95 -29.31 6.11
N GLN A 97 -6.42 -28.70 7.20
CA GLN A 97 -6.76 -29.42 8.43
C GLN A 97 -8.25 -29.34 8.81
N ALA A 98 -9.13 -28.89 7.90
CA ALA A 98 -10.57 -29.09 8.02
C ALA A 98 -11.08 -30.36 7.29
N LYS A 99 -10.20 -31.06 6.54
CA LYS A 99 -10.61 -32.18 5.67
C LYS A 99 -10.33 -33.58 6.24
N LYS A 100 -9.92 -33.68 7.51
CA LYS A 100 -9.62 -34.98 8.17
C LYS A 100 -10.61 -35.35 9.28
N GLU A 101 -11.52 -34.47 9.67
CA GLU A 101 -12.54 -34.74 10.71
C GLU A 101 -13.94 -35.08 10.16
N GLU A 102 -14.19 -34.87 8.86
CA GLU A 102 -15.53 -35.07 8.27
C GLU A 102 -15.84 -36.53 7.86
N ASN A 103 -14.85 -37.43 7.87
CA ASN A 103 -15.05 -38.83 7.46
C ASN A 103 -15.41 -39.78 8.62
N GLY A 104 -15.48 -39.30 9.87
CA GLY A 104 -15.73 -40.14 11.05
C GLY A 104 -17.15 -40.12 11.60
N LEU A 105 -17.97 -39.13 11.22
CA LEU A 105 -19.27 -38.86 11.87
C LEU A 105 -20.49 -39.27 11.03
N LYS A 106 -20.28 -39.86 9.84
CA LYS A 106 -21.34 -40.18 8.88
C LYS A 106 -22.12 -41.47 9.18
N TRP A 107 -21.78 -42.20 10.25
CA TRP A 107 -22.34 -43.53 10.53
C TRP A 107 -23.20 -43.62 11.79
N LEU A 108 -23.46 -42.51 12.48
CA LEU A 108 -24.31 -42.51 13.66
C LEU A 108 -25.40 -41.46 13.50
N ILE A 109 -26.62 -41.97 13.38
CA ILE A 109 -27.94 -41.35 13.58
C ILE A 109 -28.82 -41.46 12.32
N CYS A 110 -29.39 -42.66 12.15
CA CYS A 110 -30.75 -42.84 11.66
C CYS A 110 -31.71 -42.64 12.84
N ASN A 111 -32.78 -41.84 12.66
CA ASN A 111 -34.16 -42.32 12.75
C ASN A 111 -35.16 -41.18 12.47
N ASP A 112 -36.27 -41.62 11.88
CA ASP A 112 -37.44 -40.94 11.34
C ASP A 112 -38.02 -39.79 12.18
N THR A 113 -38.72 -38.83 11.53
CA THR A 113 -40.20 -38.78 11.45
C THR A 113 -40.63 -37.52 10.67
N ASP A 114 -41.34 -37.74 9.56
CA ASP A 114 -42.47 -36.95 9.02
C ASP A 114 -42.37 -35.46 8.65
N CYS A 115 -42.50 -35.26 7.32
CA CYS A 115 -43.59 -34.54 6.65
C CYS A 115 -43.46 -33.04 6.27
N VAL A 116 -43.77 -32.83 4.96
CA VAL A 116 -44.40 -31.66 4.30
C VAL A 116 -43.49 -30.59 3.67
N LEU A 117 -43.26 -30.72 2.36
CA LEU A 117 -43.15 -29.62 1.37
C LEU A 117 -44.55 -28.97 1.21
N PRO A 118 -44.76 -27.70 0.77
CA PRO A 118 -44.13 -27.10 -0.42
C PRO A 118 -43.96 -25.54 -0.31
N THR A 119 -43.30 -24.76 -1.16
CA THR A 119 -43.69 -24.30 -2.51
C THR A 119 -42.87 -23.03 -2.83
N GLN A 120 -42.26 -22.99 -4.03
CA GLN A 120 -42.05 -21.86 -4.97
C GLN A 120 -41.81 -20.42 -4.45
N THR A 121 -40.85 -19.70 -5.07
CA THR A 121 -41.09 -18.64 -6.09
C THR A 121 -39.87 -17.71 -6.25
N LYS A 122 -39.35 -17.61 -7.49
CA LYS A 122 -38.44 -16.58 -8.06
C LYS A 122 -39.30 -15.42 -8.64
N PRO A 123 -38.77 -14.34 -9.24
CA PRO A 123 -37.69 -13.38 -8.91
C PRO A 123 -38.17 -11.90 -9.13
N ASN A 124 -37.29 -10.88 -9.04
CA ASN A 124 -37.21 -9.63 -9.86
C ASN A 124 -36.42 -8.54 -9.08
N LEU A 125 -35.33 -7.96 -9.61
CA LEU A 125 -35.16 -6.91 -10.65
C LEU A 125 -35.44 -5.47 -10.14
N GLY A 126 -34.42 -4.60 -10.22
CA GLY A 126 -34.48 -3.14 -10.01
C GLY A 126 -33.40 -2.66 -9.01
N SER A 127 -32.25 -2.18 -9.46
CA SER A 127 -31.92 -0.82 -9.94
C SER A 127 -31.71 0.22 -8.82
N SER A 128 -30.62 0.97 -8.98
CA SER A 128 -30.35 2.34 -8.50
C SER A 128 -29.53 2.55 -7.22
N SER A 129 -28.32 3.09 -7.44
CA SER A 129 -27.76 4.30 -6.83
C SER A 129 -27.76 4.44 -5.30
N GLY A 130 -26.55 4.50 -4.72
CA GLY A 130 -26.35 5.06 -3.38
C GLY A 130 -24.87 5.16 -3.03
N TYR A 131 -24.34 6.37 -3.11
CA TYR A 131 -23.05 6.81 -2.57
C TYR A 131 -23.09 6.77 -1.03
N GLU A 132 -22.04 6.28 -0.38
CA GLU A 132 -21.64 6.75 0.95
C GLU A 132 -20.14 6.44 1.17
N PHE A 133 -19.37 7.52 1.31
CA PHE A 133 -18.01 7.50 1.85
C PHE A 133 -18.10 7.86 3.33
N ILE A 134 -17.52 7.03 4.19
CA ILE A 134 -17.02 7.45 5.51
C ILE A 134 -15.50 7.38 5.44
#